data_AF-A0A9E6MFU1-F1
#
_entry.id   AF-A0A9E6MFU1-F1
#
_cell.length_a   1.000
_cell.length_b   1.000
_cell.length_c   1.000
_cell.angle_alpha   90.00
_cell.angle_beta   90.00
_cell.angle_gamma   90.00
#
_symmetry.space_group_name_H-M   'P 1'
#
loop_
_entity.id
_entity.type
_entity.pdbx_description
1 polymer ?
#
loop_
_entity_poly.entity_id
_entity_poly.type
_entity_poly.pdbx_seq_one_letter_code
_entity_poly.pdbx_strand_id
1 'polypeptide(L)'
;MNSYRPDTDGIGLRGRILSSTEAHLSLDPPIPAGIDRIDGDPFVAVQLTLGRTALWVPTLGVETDAGRVIEAVLRCEGSEDQVVLPEGIEYQIGREWLGYQFHIPLDQLSTVSRSHLHLGRRGNMLIARDLSSLNGTTAEGFRLDTPERSSHICIGYAEDLQMHGDDRSVVDDHRGIYGVMDGVSTSDGAYASSLVAEMVARAPFCQGISLRQAEQELASVLDYTSAVLVNRGIKSETTAIVARCLPVDVRGNTPVAWASIGDSRLYTFDTQTRELTQITIDEGFGRFVTNIIGGVNDITRRPHRVEQTGNLLLRPHQIGILVSDGITGDYGTDIMTNDEMIRHLTSCSHPAEIPHALITAARKHDDRTCVVVAPNIK
;
A
#
# COMPACT_ATOMS: atom_id res chain seq x y z
N MET A 1 37.35 -14.72 45.35
CA MET A 1 35.92 -14.73 45.00
C MET A 1 35.65 -13.39 44.36
N ASN A 2 35.50 -13.38 43.04
CA ASN A 2 35.53 -12.15 42.26
C ASN A 2 34.11 -11.78 41.86
N SER A 3 33.78 -10.50 41.95
CA SER A 3 32.68 -9.92 41.21
C SER A 3 32.92 -10.08 39.71
N TYR A 4 31.96 -10.64 38.98
CA TYR A 4 31.96 -10.61 37.52
C TYR A 4 30.58 -10.17 37.05
N ARG A 5 30.49 -8.97 36.48
CA ARG A 5 29.42 -8.61 35.55
C ARG A 5 29.92 -9.02 34.16
N PRO A 6 29.22 -9.88 33.42
CA PRO A 6 29.29 -9.88 31.98
C PRO A 6 28.36 -8.77 31.46
N ASP A 7 28.94 -7.69 30.94
CA ASP A 7 28.25 -6.89 29.93
C ASP A 7 28.29 -7.70 28.62
N THR A 8 27.11 -8.06 28.10
CA THR A 8 26.86 -8.56 26.74
C THR A 8 25.48 -8.02 26.37
N ASP A 9 25.34 -6.88 25.68
CA ASP A 9 25.77 -6.64 24.31
C ASP A 9 25.51 -7.85 23.39
N GLY A 10 24.42 -7.78 22.64
CA GLY A 10 24.25 -8.49 21.37
C GLY A 10 23.88 -9.98 21.41
N ILE A 11 22.71 -10.34 21.93
CA ILE A 11 21.96 -11.48 21.36
C ILE A 11 21.05 -10.91 20.27
N GLY A 12 21.55 -10.89 19.04
CA GLY A 12 20.80 -10.42 17.88
C GLY A 12 19.89 -11.52 17.35
N LEU A 13 18.58 -11.28 17.35
CA LEU A 13 17.64 -12.05 16.54
C LEU A 13 17.89 -11.74 15.05
N ARG A 14 18.53 -12.67 14.33
CA ARG A 14 18.60 -12.60 12.87
C ARG A 14 17.43 -13.37 12.27
N GLY A 15 16.35 -12.64 12.03
CA GLY A 15 15.23 -13.12 11.23
C GLY A 15 15.56 -13.09 9.74
N ARG A 16 15.53 -14.25 9.07
CA ARG A 16 15.31 -14.29 7.63
C ARG A 16 13.82 -14.48 7.38
N ILE A 17 13.14 -13.41 6.99
CA ILE A 17 11.77 -13.49 6.46
C ILE A 17 11.82 -14.33 5.19
N LEU A 18 11.08 -15.44 5.18
CA LEU A 18 10.99 -16.36 4.05
C LEU A 18 9.80 -16.02 3.15
N SER A 19 8.71 -15.52 3.73
CA SER A 19 7.53 -15.02 3.02
C SER A 19 6.73 -14.03 3.87
N SER A 20 5.66 -13.45 3.32
CA SER A 20 4.73 -12.58 4.06
C SER A 20 3.93 -13.29 5.17
N THR A 21 4.09 -14.61 5.34
CA THR A 21 3.50 -15.39 6.44
C THR A 21 4.51 -16.26 7.20
N GLU A 22 5.81 -16.21 6.87
CA GLU A 22 6.86 -17.00 7.54
C GLU A 22 8.13 -16.19 7.76
N ALA A 23 8.60 -16.18 9.01
CA ALA A 23 9.92 -15.73 9.39
C ALA A 23 10.70 -16.88 10.04
N HIS A 24 11.90 -17.17 9.52
CA HIS A 24 12.86 -18.04 10.18
C HIS A 24 13.75 -17.17 11.09
N LEU A 25 13.56 -17.31 12.40
CA LEU A 25 14.35 -16.60 13.40
C LEU A 25 15.52 -17.50 13.84
N SER A 26 16.77 -17.05 13.63
CA SER A 26 17.95 -17.70 14.21
C SER A 26 18.74 -16.74 15.07
N LEU A 27 19.31 -17.25 16.16
CA LEU A 27 20.17 -16.48 17.06
C LEU A 27 21.59 -16.40 16.50
N ASP A 28 22.17 -15.20 16.52
CA ASP A 28 23.57 -14.95 16.14
C ASP A 28 24.30 -14.22 17.29
N PRO A 29 25.37 -14.79 17.88
CA PRO A 29 25.95 -16.11 17.57
C PRO A 29 25.01 -17.27 17.96
N PRO A 30 25.11 -18.44 17.29
CA PRO A 30 24.41 -19.65 17.73
C PRO A 30 24.85 -20.02 19.14
N ILE A 31 23.89 -20.42 19.99
CA ILE A 31 24.13 -20.73 21.40
C ILE A 31 25.23 -21.82 21.49
N PRO A 32 26.37 -21.56 22.16
CA PRO A 32 27.41 -22.55 22.33
C PRO A 32 26.86 -23.77 23.08
N ALA A 33 27.18 -24.98 22.58
CA ALA A 33 26.80 -26.22 23.24
C ALA A 33 27.46 -26.31 24.63
N GLY A 34 26.67 -26.18 25.70
CA GLY A 34 27.13 -26.35 27.08
C GLY A 34 27.02 -25.13 28.01
N ILE A 35 26.10 -24.19 27.79
CA ILE A 35 25.70 -23.23 28.85
C ILE A 35 24.67 -23.90 29.75
N ASP A 36 25.00 -24.08 31.03
CA ASP A 36 24.15 -24.76 32.00
C ASP A 36 22.92 -23.93 32.40
N ARG A 37 21.81 -24.66 32.49
CA ARG A 37 20.48 -24.18 32.90
C ARG A 37 20.39 -23.96 34.41
N ILE A 38 19.34 -23.25 34.82
CA ILE A 38 18.50 -23.72 35.92
C ILE A 38 17.07 -24.07 35.43
N ASP A 39 16.31 -23.25 34.70
CA ASP A 39 16.59 -21.87 34.30
C ASP A 39 17.35 -21.74 32.98
N GLY A 40 16.96 -22.32 31.84
CA GLY A 40 15.71 -23.03 31.52
C GLY A 40 15.74 -23.46 30.06
N ASP A 41 14.89 -22.85 29.25
CA ASP A 41 14.86 -22.94 27.78
C ASP A 41 14.61 -21.53 27.19
N PRO A 42 15.21 -21.18 26.02
CA PRO A 42 14.94 -19.90 25.36
C PRO A 42 13.58 -19.92 24.65
N PHE A 43 12.52 -19.56 25.39
CA PHE A 43 11.22 -19.27 24.78
C PHE A 43 11.27 -17.91 24.06
N VAL A 44 10.89 -17.88 22.78
CA VAL A 44 10.65 -16.62 22.08
C VAL A 44 9.22 -16.20 22.42
N ALA A 45 9.07 -15.37 23.45
CA ALA A 45 7.76 -14.91 23.89
C ALA A 45 7.32 -13.67 23.10
N VAL A 46 6.25 -13.83 22.31
CA VAL A 46 5.61 -12.72 21.60
C VAL A 46 4.71 -11.99 22.58
N GLN A 47 4.94 -10.69 22.76
CA GLN A 47 4.08 -9.81 23.55
C GLN A 47 3.01 -9.20 22.63
N LEU A 48 1.76 -9.61 22.81
CA LEU A 48 0.59 -8.99 22.19
C LEU A 48 0.02 -7.93 23.16
N THR A 49 -0.42 -6.77 22.67
CA THR A 49 -1.09 -5.76 23.51
C THR A 49 -2.49 -5.46 22.97
N LEU A 50 -3.50 -5.69 23.82
CA LEU A 50 -4.92 -5.43 23.55
C LEU A 50 -5.31 -4.10 24.20
N GLY A 51 -5.21 -3.00 23.46
CA GLY A 51 -5.39 -1.64 24.00
C GLY A 51 -4.33 -1.24 25.05
N ARG A 52 -4.54 -1.59 26.32
CA ARG A 52 -3.60 -1.34 27.44
C ARG A 52 -3.16 -2.61 28.18
N THR A 53 -3.63 -3.79 27.77
CA THR A 53 -3.34 -5.07 28.44
C THR A 53 -2.33 -5.85 27.63
N ALA A 54 -1.20 -6.24 28.21
CA ALA A 54 -0.30 -7.19 27.58
C ALA A 54 -0.77 -8.64 27.78
N LEU A 55 -0.67 -9.42 26.72
CA LEU A 55 -0.80 -10.87 26.68
C LEU A 55 0.54 -11.44 26.22
N TRP A 56 1.05 -12.42 26.94
CA TRP A 56 2.29 -13.12 26.60
C TRP A 56 1.95 -14.46 25.96
N VAL A 57 2.53 -14.72 24.80
CA VAL A 57 2.43 -15.98 24.07
C VAL A 57 3.84 -16.54 23.86
N PRO A 58 4.30 -17.52 24.66
CA PRO A 58 5.58 -18.18 24.44
C PRO A 58 5.47 -19.02 23.17
N THR A 59 6.33 -18.72 22.20
CA THR A 59 6.59 -19.60 21.06
C THR A 59 7.83 -20.44 21.36
N LEU A 60 7.69 -21.75 21.19
CA LEU A 60 8.73 -22.73 21.46
C LEU A 60 9.21 -23.27 20.10
N GLY A 61 10.44 -22.94 19.74
CA GLY A 61 11.01 -23.25 18.43
C GLY A 61 12.32 -24.03 18.53
N VAL A 62 12.24 -25.32 18.89
CA VAL A 62 13.33 -26.27 18.64
C VAL A 62 12.73 -27.62 18.25
N GLU A 63 12.99 -28.06 17.02
CA GLU A 63 12.74 -29.43 16.59
C GLU A 63 13.87 -30.32 17.12
N THR A 64 13.53 -31.44 17.76
CA THR A 64 14.49 -32.48 18.14
C THR A 64 13.93 -33.83 17.75
N ASP A 65 14.79 -34.78 17.35
CA ASP A 65 14.41 -36.12 16.83
C ASP A 65 13.46 -36.94 17.74
N ALA A 66 13.36 -36.57 19.03
CA ALA A 66 12.34 -37.07 19.95
C ALA A 66 11.08 -36.19 19.91
N GLY A 67 10.21 -36.42 18.92
CA GLY A 67 9.00 -35.62 18.66
C GLY A 67 8.16 -35.35 19.91
N ARG A 68 8.28 -34.14 20.45
CA ARG A 68 7.52 -33.64 21.60
C ARG A 68 6.39 -32.73 21.14
N VAL A 69 5.23 -32.89 21.79
CA VAL A 69 4.12 -31.95 21.67
C VAL A 69 4.57 -30.62 22.26
N ILE A 70 4.67 -29.60 21.40
CA ILE A 70 4.86 -28.21 21.84
C ILE A 70 3.53 -27.72 22.40
N GLU A 71 3.51 -27.03 23.53
CA GLU A 71 2.34 -26.32 24.05
C GLU A 71 2.52 -24.81 23.83
N ALA A 72 1.48 -24.15 23.32
CA ALA A 72 1.41 -22.69 23.24
C ALA A 72 0.48 -22.21 24.36
N VAL A 73 0.93 -21.27 25.19
CA VAL A 73 0.24 -20.91 26.44
C VAL A 73 -0.08 -19.42 26.47
N LEU A 74 -1.34 -19.04 26.40
CA LEU A 74 -1.75 -17.65 26.59
C LEU A 74 -1.70 -17.28 28.08
N ARG A 75 -0.99 -16.21 28.43
CA ARG A 75 -1.01 -15.61 29.76
C ARG A 75 -1.37 -14.13 29.69
N CYS A 76 -2.29 -13.69 30.55
CA CYS A 76 -2.62 -12.27 30.71
C CYS A 76 -1.71 -11.62 31.75
N GLU A 77 -1.20 -10.42 31.48
CA GLU A 77 -0.48 -9.62 32.47
C GLU A 77 -1.39 -9.35 33.69
N GLY A 78 -0.86 -9.60 34.89
CA GLY A 78 -1.62 -9.48 36.14
C GLY A 78 -2.52 -10.69 36.48
N SER A 79 -2.57 -11.75 35.65
CA SER A 79 -3.27 -13.00 35.99
C SER A 79 -2.32 -14.17 36.25
N GLU A 80 -2.75 -15.06 37.15
CA GLU A 80 -2.15 -16.38 37.35
C GLU A 80 -2.69 -17.43 36.36
N ASP A 81 -3.85 -17.16 35.74
CA ASP A 81 -4.48 -18.06 34.78
C ASP A 81 -3.66 -18.20 33.49
N GLN A 82 -3.60 -19.44 32.99
CA GLN A 82 -2.91 -19.82 31.76
C GLN A 82 -3.82 -20.68 30.90
N VAL A 83 -3.90 -20.38 29.60
CA VAL A 83 -4.73 -21.14 28.64
C VAL A 83 -3.84 -21.81 27.61
N VAL A 84 -3.80 -23.15 27.61
CA VAL A 84 -3.12 -23.92 26.56
C VAL A 84 -3.92 -23.86 25.27
N LEU A 85 -3.23 -23.62 24.14
CA LEU A 85 -3.77 -23.54 22.78
C LEU A 85 -3.44 -24.84 22.00
N PRO A 86 -4.29 -25.89 22.08
CA PRO A 86 -4.18 -27.09 21.27
C PRO A 86 -4.20 -26.80 19.76
N GLU A 87 -3.54 -27.67 19.00
CA GLU A 87 -3.50 -27.60 17.54
C GLU A 87 -4.89 -27.81 16.91
N GLY A 88 -5.17 -27.08 15.83
CA GLY A 88 -6.42 -27.20 15.06
C GLY A 88 -7.63 -26.53 15.73
N ILE A 89 -7.49 -26.03 16.96
CA ILE A 89 -8.52 -25.23 17.63
C ILE A 89 -8.26 -23.75 17.36
N GLU A 90 -9.35 -23.03 17.07
CA GLU A 90 -9.37 -21.58 16.92
C GLU A 90 -10.09 -20.94 18.12
N TYR A 91 -9.48 -19.86 18.62
CA TYR A 91 -9.86 -19.12 19.81
C TYR A 91 -10.26 -17.69 19.45
N GLN A 92 -11.29 -17.19 20.10
CA GLN A 92 -11.67 -15.79 20.03
C GLN A 92 -11.54 -15.14 21.42
N ILE A 93 -10.82 -14.02 21.47
CA ILE A 93 -10.60 -13.22 22.67
C ILE A 93 -11.46 -11.95 22.59
N GLY A 94 -12.22 -11.67 23.65
CA GLY A 94 -13.21 -10.61 23.66
C GLY A 94 -14.01 -10.50 24.96
N ARG A 95 -15.17 -9.84 24.88
CA ARG A 95 -16.09 -9.59 26.02
C ARG A 95 -17.50 -10.15 25.82
N GLU A 96 -17.78 -10.83 24.69
CA GLU A 96 -19.12 -11.32 24.41
C GLU A 96 -19.06 -12.65 23.67
N TRP A 97 -19.86 -13.61 24.14
CA TRP A 97 -19.88 -14.96 23.58
C TRP A 97 -20.66 -15.00 22.25
N LEU A 98 -19.98 -15.41 21.18
CA LEU A 98 -20.49 -15.40 19.80
C LEU A 98 -20.49 -16.78 19.12
N GLY A 99 -20.77 -17.85 19.89
CA GLY A 99 -21.11 -19.17 19.33
C GLY A 99 -20.06 -20.27 19.54
N TYR A 100 -19.72 -21.00 18.46
CA TYR A 100 -19.06 -22.32 18.51
C TYR A 100 -17.52 -22.31 18.63
N GLN A 101 -16.87 -21.15 18.75
CA GLN A 101 -15.42 -21.06 18.98
C GLN A 101 -15.10 -21.05 20.49
N PHE A 102 -13.89 -21.50 20.86
CA PHE A 102 -13.44 -21.40 22.26
C PHE A 102 -13.19 -19.94 22.61
N HIS A 103 -13.96 -19.42 23.57
CA HIS A 103 -13.93 -18.02 23.96
C HIS A 103 -13.11 -17.80 25.24
N ILE A 104 -12.25 -16.80 25.25
CA ILE A 104 -11.52 -16.36 26.45
C ILE A 104 -12.11 -14.99 26.85
N PRO A 105 -13.02 -14.95 27.85
CA PRO A 105 -13.67 -13.71 28.26
C PRO A 105 -12.73 -12.81 29.06
N LEU A 106 -12.64 -11.55 28.64
CA LEU A 106 -11.87 -10.48 29.30
C LEU A 106 -12.82 -9.45 29.91
N ASP A 107 -13.89 -9.91 30.56
CA ASP A 107 -15.03 -9.10 31.01
C ASP A 107 -14.65 -8.00 32.03
N GLN A 108 -13.55 -8.20 32.77
CA GLN A 108 -13.01 -7.22 33.72
C GLN A 108 -12.24 -6.07 33.04
N LEU A 109 -11.90 -6.20 31.75
CA LEU A 109 -11.08 -5.25 31.00
C LEU A 109 -11.96 -4.36 30.10
N SER A 110 -12.34 -3.19 30.62
CA SER A 110 -13.21 -2.23 29.95
C SER A 110 -12.70 -1.74 28.58
N THR A 111 -11.41 -1.88 28.30
CA THR A 111 -10.71 -1.44 27.07
C THR A 111 -10.68 -2.46 25.93
N VAL A 112 -11.06 -3.72 26.17
CA VAL A 112 -11.11 -4.77 25.13
C VAL A 112 -12.47 -4.71 24.41
N SER A 113 -12.55 -5.08 23.12
CA SER A 113 -13.82 -5.07 22.36
C SER A 113 -14.60 -6.39 22.52
N ARG A 114 -15.86 -6.43 22.05
CA ARG A 114 -16.73 -7.63 22.13
C ARG A 114 -16.10 -8.84 21.42
N SER A 115 -15.58 -8.61 20.22
CA SER A 115 -14.57 -9.42 19.55
C SER A 115 -13.30 -8.57 19.40
N HIS A 116 -12.11 -9.08 19.69
CA HIS A 116 -10.88 -8.29 19.66
C HIS A 116 -9.76 -8.97 18.88
N LEU A 117 -9.45 -10.22 19.21
CA LEU A 117 -8.33 -10.96 18.63
C LEU A 117 -8.76 -12.41 18.34
N HIS A 118 -8.43 -12.91 17.15
CA HIS A 118 -8.48 -14.32 16.79
C HIS A 118 -7.09 -14.93 16.97
N LEU A 119 -7.02 -16.05 17.70
CA LEU A 119 -5.81 -16.87 17.82
C LEU A 119 -6.09 -18.28 17.30
N GLY A 120 -5.15 -18.86 16.58
CA GLY A 120 -5.25 -20.26 16.15
C GLY A 120 -3.88 -20.90 16.01
N ARG A 121 -3.84 -22.24 16.00
CA ARG A 121 -2.61 -22.99 15.81
C ARG A 121 -2.73 -24.02 14.69
N ARG A 122 -1.71 -24.09 13.83
CA ARG A 122 -1.57 -25.09 12.76
C ARG A 122 -0.13 -25.61 12.75
N GLY A 123 0.08 -26.89 13.08
CA GLY A 123 1.41 -27.43 13.35
C GLY A 123 2.13 -26.63 14.45
N ASN A 124 3.34 -26.17 14.13
CA ASN A 124 4.16 -25.33 15.02
C ASN A 124 3.88 -23.82 14.82
N MET A 125 3.01 -23.43 13.89
CA MET A 125 2.69 -22.03 13.59
C MET A 125 1.50 -21.54 14.43
N LEU A 126 1.67 -20.37 15.06
CA LEU A 126 0.60 -19.59 15.67
C LEU A 126 0.11 -18.53 14.69
N ILE A 127 -1.20 -18.33 14.65
CA ILE A 127 -1.90 -17.36 13.82
C ILE A 127 -2.56 -16.37 14.77
N ALA A 128 -2.33 -15.08 14.57
CA ALA A 128 -2.97 -13.98 15.30
C ALA A 128 -3.54 -12.97 14.31
N ARG A 129 -4.78 -12.50 14.53
CA ARG A 129 -5.46 -11.50 13.70
C ARG A 129 -6.33 -10.59 14.56
N ASP A 130 -6.27 -9.28 14.35
CA ASP A 130 -7.22 -8.39 15.01
C ASP A 130 -8.61 -8.57 14.35
N LEU A 131 -9.67 -8.47 15.14
CA LEU A 131 -11.05 -8.65 14.67
C LEU A 131 -11.73 -7.28 14.49
N SER A 132 -11.04 -6.37 13.80
CA SER A 132 -11.45 -4.98 13.60
C SER A 132 -11.74 -4.25 14.92
N SER A 133 -10.84 -4.40 15.89
CA SER A 133 -10.98 -3.77 17.20
C SER A 133 -10.73 -2.26 17.13
N LEU A 134 -11.56 -1.49 17.84
CA LEU A 134 -11.46 -0.02 17.87
C LEU A 134 -10.07 0.47 18.34
N ASN A 135 -9.51 -0.20 19.34
CA ASN A 135 -8.22 0.17 19.94
C ASN A 135 -7.01 -0.48 19.24
N GLY A 136 -7.24 -1.53 18.45
CA GLY A 136 -6.19 -2.33 17.80
C GLY A 136 -5.52 -3.34 18.75
N THR A 137 -5.24 -4.51 18.20
CA THR A 137 -4.23 -5.44 18.72
C THR A 137 -2.87 -5.09 18.14
N THR A 138 -1.84 -5.02 18.99
CA THR A 138 -0.44 -4.89 18.56
C THR A 138 0.39 -6.10 18.99
N ALA A 139 1.50 -6.36 18.29
CA ALA A 139 2.57 -7.27 18.69
C ALA A 139 3.87 -6.47 18.72
N GLU A 140 4.61 -6.50 19.83
CA GLU A 140 5.89 -5.76 19.98
C GLU A 140 5.82 -4.26 19.63
N GLY A 141 4.63 -3.65 19.73
CA GLY A 141 4.35 -2.25 19.37
C GLY A 141 3.73 -2.03 17.98
N PHE A 142 3.74 -3.03 17.10
CA PHE A 142 3.21 -2.96 15.73
C PHE A 142 1.78 -3.49 15.66
N ARG A 143 0.82 -2.79 15.03
CA ARG A 143 -0.60 -3.22 14.99
C ARG A 143 -0.79 -4.38 14.01
N LEU A 144 -1.38 -5.49 14.46
CA LEU A 144 -1.55 -6.71 13.64
C LEU A 144 -2.36 -6.47 12.36
N ASP A 145 -3.29 -5.51 12.42
CA ASP A 145 -4.15 -5.10 11.30
C ASP A 145 -3.72 -3.76 10.66
N THR A 146 -2.59 -3.16 11.08
CA THR A 146 -1.84 -2.34 10.10
C THR A 146 -1.07 -3.33 9.24
N PRO A 147 -1.36 -3.46 7.93
CA PRO A 147 -0.34 -3.99 7.05
C PRO A 147 0.86 -3.06 7.18
N GLU A 148 1.95 -3.56 7.76
CA GLU A 148 3.26 -2.94 7.60
C GLU A 148 3.58 -2.96 6.11
N ARG A 149 3.17 -1.91 5.41
CA ARG A 149 3.72 -1.53 4.13
C ARG A 149 5.15 -1.04 4.40
N SER A 150 6.07 -1.98 4.63
CA SER A 150 7.43 -1.78 4.16
C SER A 150 7.29 -1.54 2.66
N SER A 151 7.70 -0.36 2.19
CA SER A 151 7.37 0.10 0.83
C SER A 151 8.12 -0.74 -0.21
N HIS A 152 7.48 -1.84 -0.58
CA HIS A 152 7.81 -2.70 -1.71
C HIS A 152 7.45 -2.05 -3.06
N ILE A 153 7.31 -0.72 -3.08
CA ILE A 153 7.10 0.09 -4.27
C ILE A 153 8.17 1.19 -4.24
N CYS A 154 9.03 1.23 -5.25
CA CYS A 154 9.86 2.38 -5.55
C CYS A 154 8.98 3.43 -6.22
N ILE A 155 9.00 4.65 -5.69
CA ILE A 155 8.23 5.79 -6.20
C ILE A 155 9.20 6.84 -6.74
N GLY A 156 8.90 7.37 -7.92
CA GLY A 156 9.45 8.63 -8.39
C GLY A 156 8.31 9.62 -8.59
N TYR A 157 8.56 10.90 -8.35
CA TYR A 157 7.72 11.97 -8.87
C TYR A 157 8.58 13.17 -9.25
N ALA A 158 8.09 13.98 -10.19
CA ALA A 158 8.61 15.31 -10.47
C ALA A 158 7.50 16.15 -11.12
N GLU A 159 7.58 17.47 -10.91
CA GLU A 159 6.70 18.48 -11.47
C GLU A 159 7.55 19.66 -11.98
N ASP A 160 7.21 20.21 -13.14
CA ASP A 160 7.76 21.45 -13.68
C ASP A 160 6.60 22.38 -14.05
N LEU A 161 6.26 23.27 -13.11
CA LEU A 161 5.06 24.12 -13.11
C LEU A 161 5.38 25.55 -13.58
N GLN A 162 6.30 25.69 -14.53
CA GLN A 162 6.85 26.99 -14.93
C GLN A 162 5.98 27.78 -15.92
N MET A 163 4.89 27.20 -16.45
CA MET A 163 4.08 27.83 -17.49
C MET A 163 2.82 28.47 -16.94
N HIS A 164 1.97 27.67 -16.28
CA HIS A 164 0.68 28.13 -15.76
C HIS A 164 0.48 27.79 -14.28
N GLY A 165 1.12 26.72 -13.80
CA GLY A 165 0.87 26.17 -12.48
C GLY A 165 -0.47 25.45 -12.38
N ASP A 166 -1.00 24.96 -13.50
CA ASP A 166 -2.29 24.28 -13.63
C ASP A 166 -2.20 22.78 -13.32
N ASP A 167 -1.03 22.15 -13.52
CA ASP A 167 -0.76 20.72 -13.24
C ASP A 167 -0.67 20.40 -11.73
N ARG A 168 -1.14 19.22 -11.30
CA ARG A 168 -0.97 18.70 -9.92
C ARG A 168 -0.79 17.18 -9.89
N SER A 169 0.07 16.69 -9.01
CA SER A 169 0.12 15.29 -8.61
C SER A 169 -0.59 14.99 -7.29
N VAL A 170 -0.86 13.70 -7.06
CA VAL A 170 -1.11 13.13 -5.73
C VAL A 170 -0.18 11.93 -5.53
N VAL A 171 0.54 11.90 -4.40
CA VAL A 171 1.45 10.81 -4.03
C VAL A 171 1.25 10.48 -2.55
N ASP A 172 0.66 9.32 -2.28
CA ASP A 172 0.49 8.76 -0.93
C ASP A 172 0.91 7.29 -0.92
N ASP A 173 2.16 7.02 -0.53
CA ASP A 173 2.73 5.68 -0.42
C ASP A 173 1.97 4.81 0.61
N HIS A 174 1.63 5.40 1.76
CA HIS A 174 0.96 4.72 2.86
C HIS A 174 -0.38 4.08 2.45
N ARG A 175 -1.16 4.76 1.60
CA ARG A 175 -2.40 4.24 1.00
C ARG A 175 -2.20 3.65 -0.40
N GLY A 176 -1.05 3.90 -1.01
CA GLY A 176 -0.66 3.50 -2.36
C GLY A 176 -1.46 4.22 -3.43
N ILE A 177 -1.73 5.51 -3.24
CA ILE A 177 -2.53 6.33 -4.16
C ILE A 177 -1.59 7.25 -4.91
N TYR A 178 -1.70 7.23 -6.23
CA TYR A 178 -0.86 7.98 -7.14
C TYR A 178 -1.73 8.63 -8.20
N GLY A 179 -1.40 9.81 -8.67
CA GLY A 179 -2.16 10.45 -9.72
C GLY A 179 -1.52 11.70 -10.28
N VAL A 180 -1.97 12.05 -11.48
CA VAL A 180 -1.61 13.26 -12.21
C VAL A 180 -2.90 13.89 -12.74
N MET A 181 -3.04 15.19 -12.55
CA MET A 181 -4.19 15.99 -12.93
C MET A 181 -3.71 17.23 -13.66
N ASP A 182 -4.11 17.35 -14.93
CA ASP A 182 -3.70 18.43 -15.83
C ASP A 182 -4.84 19.44 -15.99
N GLY A 183 -4.62 20.66 -15.50
CA GLY A 183 -5.63 21.71 -15.43
C GLY A 183 -5.75 22.46 -16.75
N VAL A 184 -6.97 22.66 -17.25
CA VAL A 184 -7.16 23.40 -18.51
C VAL A 184 -7.00 24.90 -18.30
N SER A 185 -5.92 25.46 -18.86
CA SER A 185 -5.53 26.86 -18.72
C SER A 185 -6.58 27.89 -19.19
N THR A 186 -7.51 27.51 -20.07
CA THR A 186 -8.62 28.39 -20.48
C THR A 186 -9.73 28.54 -19.42
N SER A 187 -9.67 27.78 -18.33
CA SER A 187 -10.70 27.71 -17.30
C SER A 187 -10.15 27.64 -15.87
N ASP A 188 -9.09 28.38 -15.50
CA ASP A 188 -8.58 28.38 -14.10
C ASP A 188 -8.23 26.94 -13.63
N GLY A 189 -7.54 26.18 -14.49
CA GLY A 189 -7.31 24.74 -14.35
C GLY A 189 -6.65 24.35 -13.03
N ALA A 190 -5.72 25.18 -12.54
CA ALA A 190 -5.06 25.07 -11.25
C ALA A 190 -6.01 24.85 -10.07
N TYR A 191 -7.23 25.41 -10.11
CA TYR A 191 -8.22 25.19 -9.06
C TYR A 191 -8.81 23.77 -9.13
N ALA A 192 -9.23 23.31 -10.31
CA ALA A 192 -9.82 21.99 -10.49
C ALA A 192 -8.80 20.87 -10.23
N SER A 193 -7.59 20.97 -10.77
CA SER A 193 -6.52 19.98 -10.54
C SER A 193 -6.18 19.87 -9.04
N SER A 194 -6.06 21.01 -8.35
CA SER A 194 -5.82 21.05 -6.89
C SER A 194 -6.99 20.46 -6.10
N LEU A 195 -8.24 20.75 -6.49
CA LEU A 195 -9.42 20.20 -5.84
C LEU A 195 -9.53 18.68 -6.04
N VAL A 196 -9.23 18.17 -7.23
CA VAL A 196 -9.18 16.73 -7.50
C VAL A 196 -8.06 16.07 -6.70
N ALA A 197 -6.87 16.66 -6.65
CA ALA A 197 -5.76 16.19 -5.82
C ALA A 197 -6.17 16.09 -4.34
N GLU A 198 -6.81 17.13 -3.79
CA GLU A 198 -7.29 17.17 -2.41
C GLU A 198 -8.40 16.14 -2.15
N MET A 199 -9.34 15.97 -3.07
CA MET A 199 -10.43 14.99 -2.96
C MET A 199 -9.91 13.56 -2.99
N VAL A 200 -9.00 13.24 -3.92
CA VAL A 200 -8.33 11.93 -3.99
C VAL A 200 -7.47 11.71 -2.73
N ALA A 201 -6.69 12.70 -2.31
CA ALA A 201 -5.89 12.62 -1.09
C ALA A 201 -6.74 12.54 0.20
N ARG A 202 -8.04 12.87 0.20
CA ARG A 202 -8.90 12.76 1.39
C ARG A 202 -9.99 11.69 1.31
N ALA A 203 -10.12 11.02 0.18
CA ALA A 203 -11.11 9.97 0.00
C ALA A 203 -10.87 8.79 0.98
N PRO A 204 -11.93 8.28 1.64
CA PRO A 204 -11.85 7.21 2.63
C PRO A 204 -11.79 5.83 1.95
N PHE A 205 -10.77 5.62 1.12
CA PHE A 205 -10.56 4.37 0.37
C PHE A 205 -10.48 3.14 1.29
N CYS A 206 -11.31 2.13 1.03
CA CYS A 206 -11.40 0.94 1.86
C CYS A 206 -10.16 0.06 1.72
N GLN A 207 -9.67 -0.53 2.81
CA GLN A 207 -8.56 -1.50 2.79
C GLN A 207 -9.08 -2.93 2.61
N GLY A 208 -8.23 -3.85 2.14
CA GLY A 208 -8.58 -5.26 1.96
C GLY A 208 -9.59 -5.56 0.85
N ILE A 209 -9.86 -4.61 -0.04
CA ILE A 209 -10.83 -4.75 -1.13
C ILE A 209 -10.24 -5.37 -2.39
N SER A 210 -11.11 -5.85 -3.29
CA SER A 210 -10.71 -6.32 -4.63
C SER A 210 -10.33 -5.17 -5.57
N LEU A 211 -9.53 -5.48 -6.61
CA LEU A 211 -9.17 -4.53 -7.68
C LEU A 211 -10.39 -3.81 -8.28
N ARG A 212 -11.45 -4.56 -8.59
CA ARG A 212 -12.70 -4.01 -9.14
C ARG A 212 -13.40 -3.02 -8.20
N GLN A 213 -13.29 -3.22 -6.88
CA GLN A 213 -13.81 -2.25 -5.92
C GLN A 213 -12.91 -1.02 -5.85
N ALA A 214 -11.58 -1.17 -5.94
CA ALA A 214 -10.66 -0.05 -6.00
C ALA A 214 -10.86 0.80 -7.27
N GLU A 215 -11.09 0.19 -8.44
CA GLU A 215 -11.53 0.87 -9.68
C GLU A 215 -12.78 1.73 -9.43
N GLN A 216 -13.80 1.14 -8.81
CA GLN A 216 -15.07 1.79 -8.51
C GLN A 216 -14.92 2.95 -7.51
N GLU A 217 -14.08 2.80 -6.48
CA GLU A 217 -13.78 3.88 -5.54
C GLU A 217 -13.08 5.04 -6.25
N LEU A 218 -12.03 4.78 -7.05
CA LEU A 218 -11.30 5.80 -7.80
C LEU A 218 -12.24 6.57 -8.75
N ALA A 219 -13.00 5.85 -9.57
CA ALA A 219 -13.97 6.44 -10.49
C ALA A 219 -15.03 7.27 -9.75
N SER A 220 -15.54 6.78 -8.61
CA SER A 220 -16.54 7.49 -7.81
C SER A 220 -16.02 8.81 -7.24
N VAL A 221 -14.74 8.90 -6.87
CA VAL A 221 -14.12 10.13 -6.37
C VAL A 221 -13.99 11.18 -7.48
N LEU A 222 -13.59 10.76 -8.69
CA LEU A 222 -13.50 11.66 -9.84
C LEU A 222 -14.89 12.12 -10.32
N ASP A 223 -15.85 11.19 -10.48
CA ASP A 223 -17.25 11.49 -10.81
C ASP A 223 -17.89 12.46 -9.79
N TYR A 224 -17.63 12.25 -8.50
CA TYR A 224 -18.10 13.13 -7.44
C TYR A 224 -17.49 14.53 -7.56
N THR A 225 -16.19 14.63 -7.80
CA THR A 225 -15.50 15.92 -7.89
C THR A 225 -15.94 16.71 -9.14
N SER A 226 -16.12 16.03 -10.27
CA SER A 226 -16.72 16.60 -11.48
C SER A 226 -18.13 17.16 -11.20
N ALA A 227 -18.97 16.37 -10.51
CA ALA A 227 -20.29 16.82 -10.10
C ALA A 227 -20.25 17.99 -9.09
N VAL A 228 -19.25 18.08 -8.21
CA VAL A 228 -19.10 19.20 -7.27
C VAL A 228 -18.78 20.51 -8.00
N LEU A 229 -17.85 20.49 -8.97
CA LEU A 229 -17.50 21.66 -9.78
C LEU A 229 -18.70 22.17 -10.58
N VAL A 230 -19.30 21.29 -11.38
CA VAL A 230 -20.45 21.60 -12.24
C VAL A 230 -21.66 22.09 -11.44
N ASN A 231 -22.07 21.38 -10.38
CA ASN A 231 -23.28 21.75 -9.62
C ASN A 231 -23.11 23.05 -8.81
N ARG A 232 -21.87 23.47 -8.54
CA ARG A 232 -21.55 24.78 -7.93
C ARG A 232 -21.38 25.89 -8.96
N GLY A 233 -21.45 25.59 -10.25
CA GLY A 233 -21.20 26.55 -11.34
C GLY A 233 -19.75 27.05 -11.38
N ILE A 234 -18.81 26.27 -10.83
CA ILE A 234 -17.38 26.60 -10.86
C ILE A 234 -16.90 26.29 -12.28
N LYS A 235 -16.45 27.32 -12.98
CA LYS A 235 -15.86 27.21 -14.32
C LYS A 235 -14.39 26.85 -14.21
N SER A 236 -14.12 25.63 -13.77
CA SER A 236 -12.77 25.10 -13.69
C SER A 236 -12.73 23.62 -13.98
N GLU A 237 -11.75 23.23 -14.81
CA GLU A 237 -11.72 21.98 -15.53
C GLU A 237 -10.32 21.34 -15.49
N THR A 238 -10.25 20.02 -15.37
CA THR A 238 -8.98 19.27 -15.28
C THR A 238 -9.15 17.87 -15.84
N THR A 239 -8.11 17.32 -16.45
CA THR A 239 -8.00 15.88 -16.69
C THR A 239 -7.48 15.19 -15.43
N ALA A 240 -7.58 13.87 -15.36
CA ALA A 240 -7.05 13.09 -14.25
C ALA A 240 -6.74 11.65 -14.67
N ILE A 241 -5.54 11.18 -14.33
CA ILE A 241 -5.20 9.75 -14.22
C ILE A 241 -4.87 9.46 -12.76
N VAL A 242 -5.59 8.51 -12.16
CA VAL A 242 -5.33 8.05 -10.79
C VAL A 242 -5.15 6.54 -10.75
N ALA A 243 -4.18 6.09 -9.96
CA ALA A 243 -3.86 4.69 -9.73
C ALA A 243 -3.82 4.39 -8.23
N ARG A 244 -4.26 3.19 -7.86
CA ARG A 244 -4.16 2.65 -6.51
C ARG A 244 -3.44 1.32 -6.53
N CYS A 245 -2.23 1.31 -5.97
CA CYS A 245 -1.45 0.11 -5.71
C CYS A 245 -1.96 -0.59 -4.44
N LEU A 246 -2.47 -1.80 -4.61
CA LEU A 246 -2.81 -2.70 -3.52
C LEU A 246 -1.53 -3.38 -2.98
N PRO A 247 -1.57 -4.01 -1.79
CA PRO A 247 -0.41 -4.73 -1.26
C PRO A 247 0.15 -5.76 -2.25
N VAL A 248 1.47 -5.89 -2.26
CA VAL A 248 2.22 -6.79 -3.14
C VAL A 248 1.81 -8.24 -2.87
N ASP A 249 1.62 -9.03 -3.93
CA ASP A 249 1.26 -10.44 -3.83
C ASP A 249 2.44 -11.34 -3.40
N VAL A 250 2.16 -12.61 -3.10
CA VAL A 250 3.18 -13.60 -2.68
C VAL A 250 4.24 -13.90 -3.75
N ARG A 251 4.12 -13.35 -4.96
CA ARG A 251 5.06 -13.50 -6.09
C ARG A 251 5.84 -12.21 -6.37
N GLY A 252 5.66 -11.16 -5.56
CA GLY A 252 6.30 -9.86 -5.75
C GLY A 252 5.60 -8.95 -6.77
N ASN A 253 4.42 -9.31 -7.27
CA ASN A 253 3.67 -8.45 -8.19
C ASN A 253 2.88 -7.39 -7.40
N THR A 254 2.79 -6.18 -7.94
CA THR A 254 1.93 -5.12 -7.39
C THR A 254 0.61 -5.05 -8.17
N PRO A 255 -0.54 -5.39 -7.58
CA PRO A 255 -1.84 -5.20 -8.21
C PRO A 255 -2.19 -3.71 -8.21
N VAL A 256 -2.56 -3.18 -9.38
CA VAL A 256 -2.90 -1.76 -9.56
C VAL A 256 -4.30 -1.64 -10.15
N ALA A 257 -5.18 -0.90 -9.48
CA ALA A 257 -6.43 -0.40 -10.04
C ALA A 257 -6.22 1.04 -10.53
N TRP A 258 -6.90 1.46 -11.59
CA TRP A 258 -6.78 2.82 -12.12
C TRP A 258 -8.10 3.34 -12.70
N ALA A 259 -8.22 4.68 -12.74
CA ALA A 259 -9.33 5.42 -13.36
C ALA A 259 -8.77 6.64 -14.09
N SER A 260 -9.30 6.93 -15.28
CA SER A 260 -8.83 8.01 -16.15
C SER A 260 -9.99 8.82 -16.72
N ILE A 261 -9.76 10.11 -16.92
CA ILE A 261 -10.64 11.04 -17.62
C ILE A 261 -9.81 12.15 -18.29
N GLY A 262 -10.06 12.40 -19.56
CA GLY A 262 -9.25 13.29 -20.40
C GLY A 262 -8.06 12.58 -21.06
N ASP A 263 -6.93 13.28 -21.19
CA ASP A 263 -5.74 12.85 -21.92
C ASP A 263 -4.45 12.80 -21.08
N SER A 264 -4.55 12.95 -19.75
CA SER A 264 -3.50 12.44 -18.85
C SER A 264 -3.35 10.92 -19.03
N ARG A 265 -2.10 10.42 -19.07
CA ARG A 265 -1.78 9.08 -19.60
C ARG A 265 -1.19 8.15 -18.55
N LEU A 266 -1.59 6.87 -18.61
CA LEU A 266 -0.92 5.76 -17.92
C LEU A 266 -0.18 4.89 -18.93
N TYR A 267 1.10 4.64 -18.69
CA TYR A 267 1.91 3.67 -19.41
C TYR A 267 2.37 2.55 -18.48
N THR A 268 2.62 1.38 -19.05
CA THR A 268 3.49 0.35 -18.47
C THR A 268 4.76 0.21 -19.30
N PHE A 269 5.91 0.17 -18.63
CA PHE A 269 7.20 -0.14 -19.25
C PHE A 269 7.80 -1.40 -18.64
N ASP A 270 8.17 -2.36 -19.48
CA ASP A 270 8.85 -3.59 -19.08
C ASP A 270 10.37 -3.45 -19.27
N THR A 271 11.14 -3.47 -18.18
CA THR A 271 12.59 -3.25 -18.23
C THR A 271 13.36 -4.41 -18.87
N GLN A 272 12.76 -5.61 -18.98
CA GLN A 272 13.38 -6.78 -19.61
C GLN A 272 13.12 -6.81 -21.12
N THR A 273 11.87 -6.65 -21.55
CA THR A 273 11.51 -6.67 -22.98
C THR A 273 11.73 -5.32 -23.67
N ARG A 274 11.84 -4.24 -22.89
CA ARG A 274 11.82 -2.83 -23.33
C ARG A 274 10.53 -2.43 -24.03
N GLU A 275 9.45 -3.15 -23.76
CA GLU A 275 8.12 -2.84 -24.27
C GLU A 275 7.50 -1.70 -23.46
N LEU A 276 7.08 -0.65 -24.16
CA LEU A 276 6.29 0.45 -23.62
C LEU A 276 4.88 0.37 -24.18
N THR A 277 3.89 0.30 -23.30
CA THR A 277 2.48 0.18 -23.66
C THR A 277 1.69 1.31 -23.00
N GLN A 278 0.97 2.11 -23.79
CA GLN A 278 -0.03 3.03 -23.26
C GLN A 278 -1.28 2.23 -22.86
N ILE A 279 -1.76 2.45 -21.63
CA ILE A 279 -2.91 1.75 -21.05
C ILE A 279 -4.20 2.53 -21.24
N THR A 280 -4.15 3.86 -21.10
CA THR A 280 -5.27 4.76 -21.33
C THR A 280 -5.35 5.23 -22.78
N ILE A 281 -6.54 5.65 -23.20
CA ILE A 281 -6.79 6.27 -24.51
C ILE A 281 -7.19 7.72 -24.26
N ASP A 282 -6.60 8.66 -25.00
CA ASP A 282 -6.87 10.08 -24.84
C ASP A 282 -8.33 10.40 -25.20
N GLU A 283 -9.07 11.06 -24.31
CA GLU A 283 -10.49 11.40 -24.53
C GLU A 283 -10.63 12.73 -25.28
N GLY A 284 -9.95 12.87 -26.42
CA GLY A 284 -9.83 14.12 -27.17
C GLY A 284 -9.28 13.98 -28.59
N PHE A 285 -8.88 15.10 -29.20
CA PHE A 285 -8.16 15.12 -30.48
C PHE A 285 -7.18 16.30 -30.56
N GLY A 286 -5.88 15.99 -30.54
CA GLY A 286 -4.84 17.01 -30.26
C GLY A 286 -5.14 17.72 -28.94
N ARG A 287 -4.82 19.00 -28.84
CA ARG A 287 -5.10 19.91 -27.70
C ARG A 287 -6.55 20.06 -27.23
N PHE A 288 -7.50 19.28 -27.74
CA PHE A 288 -8.92 19.40 -27.43
C PHE A 288 -9.42 18.18 -26.69
N VAL A 289 -9.52 18.29 -25.36
CA VAL A 289 -10.14 17.29 -24.49
C VAL A 289 -11.66 17.38 -24.60
N THR A 290 -12.33 16.22 -24.72
CA THR A 290 -13.79 16.11 -24.91
C THR A 290 -14.52 15.52 -23.70
N ASN A 291 -13.84 14.78 -22.83
CA ASN A 291 -14.35 14.33 -21.53
C ASN A 291 -13.36 14.75 -20.44
N ILE A 292 -13.84 15.51 -19.44
CA ILE A 292 -12.99 16.30 -18.55
C ILE A 292 -13.71 16.62 -17.24
N ILE A 293 -13.04 16.52 -16.09
CA ILE A 293 -13.63 16.84 -14.78
C ILE A 293 -14.01 18.32 -14.74
N GLY A 294 -15.21 18.64 -14.28
CA GLY A 294 -15.72 20.02 -14.26
C GLY A 294 -16.42 20.45 -15.56
N GLY A 295 -16.20 19.72 -16.65
CA GLY A 295 -16.93 19.89 -17.91
C GLY A 295 -18.35 19.31 -17.87
N VAL A 296 -19.18 19.76 -18.82
CA VAL A 296 -20.57 19.32 -18.96
C VAL A 296 -20.79 18.69 -20.33
N ASN A 297 -21.33 17.47 -20.36
CA ASN A 297 -21.66 16.78 -21.59
C ASN A 297 -22.79 17.54 -22.35
N ASP A 298 -22.50 17.97 -23.57
CA ASP A 298 -23.40 18.84 -24.35
C ASP A 298 -24.78 18.21 -24.66
N ILE A 299 -24.84 16.88 -24.74
CA ILE A 299 -26.06 16.15 -25.07
C ILE A 299 -26.92 15.94 -23.81
N THR A 300 -26.32 15.42 -22.74
CA THR A 300 -27.05 15.04 -21.52
C THR A 300 -27.22 16.18 -20.52
N ARG A 301 -26.46 17.28 -20.68
CA ARG A 301 -26.37 18.44 -19.76
C ARG A 301 -26.04 18.02 -18.32
N ARG A 302 -25.23 16.97 -18.19
CA ARG A 302 -24.73 16.43 -16.91
C ARG A 302 -23.21 16.58 -16.83
N PRO A 303 -22.63 16.55 -15.62
CA PRO A 303 -21.18 16.48 -15.46
C PRO A 303 -20.60 15.31 -16.25
N HIS A 304 -19.43 15.53 -16.83
CA HIS A 304 -18.57 14.49 -17.37
C HIS A 304 -18.20 13.45 -16.30
N ARG A 305 -17.94 12.22 -16.76
CA ARG A 305 -17.75 11.03 -15.93
C ARG A 305 -16.56 10.21 -16.41
N VAL A 306 -16.00 9.43 -15.51
CA VAL A 306 -14.96 8.45 -15.84
C VAL A 306 -15.55 7.37 -16.75
N GLU A 307 -15.08 7.31 -18.00
CA GLU A 307 -15.42 6.22 -18.93
C GLU A 307 -14.34 5.13 -18.97
N GLN A 308 -13.12 5.45 -18.52
CA GLN A 308 -11.99 4.53 -18.50
C GLN A 308 -11.58 4.13 -17.08
N THR A 309 -11.74 2.85 -16.78
CA THR A 309 -11.23 2.21 -15.56
C THR A 309 -10.62 0.86 -15.90
N GLY A 310 -9.66 0.41 -15.11
CA GLY A 310 -9.18 -0.96 -15.23
C GLY A 310 -8.24 -1.38 -14.12
N ASN A 311 -7.72 -2.59 -14.25
CA ASN A 311 -6.66 -3.10 -13.42
C ASN A 311 -5.53 -3.69 -14.25
N LEU A 312 -4.34 -3.71 -13.66
CA LEU A 312 -3.16 -4.37 -14.19
C LEU A 312 -2.34 -4.96 -13.03
N LEU A 313 -1.41 -5.84 -13.37
CA LEU A 313 -0.54 -6.51 -12.40
C LEU A 313 0.92 -6.21 -12.77
N LEU A 314 1.53 -5.23 -12.09
CA LEU A 314 2.94 -4.90 -12.31
C LEU A 314 3.81 -6.02 -11.76
N ARG A 315 4.53 -6.70 -12.65
CA ARG A 315 5.58 -7.65 -12.28
C ARG A 315 6.81 -6.92 -11.76
N PRO A 316 7.74 -7.59 -11.03
CA PRO A 316 8.96 -6.96 -10.51
C PRO A 316 9.83 -6.19 -11.52
N HIS A 317 9.73 -6.51 -12.81
CA HIS A 317 10.46 -5.85 -13.91
C HIS A 317 9.60 -4.82 -14.67
N GLN A 318 8.41 -4.47 -14.18
CA GLN A 318 7.49 -3.57 -14.85
C GLN A 318 7.26 -2.30 -14.02
N ILE A 319 7.19 -1.18 -14.71
CA ILE A 319 7.04 0.17 -14.16
C ILE A 319 5.72 0.75 -14.67
N GLY A 320 4.87 1.24 -13.77
CA GLY A 320 3.74 2.11 -14.10
C GLY A 320 4.18 3.57 -14.13
N ILE A 321 3.76 4.31 -15.15
CA ILE A 321 4.15 5.71 -15.39
C ILE A 321 2.89 6.51 -15.66
N LEU A 322 2.57 7.47 -14.79
CA LEU A 322 1.45 8.40 -14.92
C LEU A 322 2.01 9.76 -15.33
N VAL A 323 1.45 10.39 -16.37
CA VAL A 323 1.94 11.68 -16.91
C VAL A 323 0.80 12.60 -17.35
N SER A 324 1.03 13.91 -17.26
CA SER A 324 0.27 14.91 -18.01
C SER A 324 0.69 14.91 -19.49
N ASP A 325 -0.09 15.56 -20.35
CA ASP A 325 0.25 15.63 -21.78
C ASP A 325 1.53 16.46 -22.00
N GLY A 326 1.88 17.36 -21.06
CA GLY A 326 3.11 18.15 -21.04
C GLY A 326 4.39 17.33 -21.15
N ILE A 327 4.40 16.09 -20.66
CA ILE A 327 5.53 15.16 -20.82
C ILE A 327 5.59 14.58 -22.23
N THR A 328 4.45 14.13 -22.74
CA THR A 328 4.36 13.21 -23.90
C THR A 328 3.97 13.91 -25.20
N GLY A 329 3.49 15.15 -25.12
CA GLY A 329 2.91 15.91 -26.22
C GLY A 329 1.53 15.42 -26.65
N ASP A 330 0.79 16.28 -27.33
CA ASP A 330 -0.56 16.07 -27.85
C ASP A 330 -0.62 16.22 -29.38
N TYR A 331 0.27 17.04 -29.95
CA TYR A 331 0.23 17.39 -31.37
C TYR A 331 1.62 17.64 -32.00
N GLY A 332 1.74 17.28 -33.29
CA GLY A 332 2.82 17.73 -34.16
C GLY A 332 4.24 17.45 -33.65
N THR A 333 5.01 18.52 -33.44
CA THR A 333 6.42 18.48 -33.01
C THR A 333 6.60 18.29 -31.51
N ASP A 334 5.52 18.22 -30.73
CA ASP A 334 5.60 18.19 -29.28
C ASP A 334 5.54 16.73 -28.77
N ILE A 335 5.01 15.83 -29.60
CA ILE A 335 4.87 14.39 -29.34
C ILE A 335 6.24 13.73 -29.13
N MET A 336 6.49 13.25 -27.91
CA MET A 336 7.57 12.32 -27.59
C MET A 336 7.19 10.91 -28.10
N THR A 337 8.01 10.36 -28.99
CA THR A 337 7.79 9.02 -29.54
C THR A 337 8.12 7.93 -28.52
N ASN A 338 7.53 6.74 -28.68
CA ASN A 338 7.85 5.59 -27.82
C ASN A 338 9.35 5.29 -27.79
N ASP A 339 10.06 5.40 -28.93
CA ASP A 339 11.51 5.19 -29.02
C ASP A 339 12.32 6.26 -28.27
N GLU A 340 11.83 7.50 -28.16
CA GLU A 340 12.41 8.52 -27.28
C GLU A 340 12.15 8.20 -25.82
N MET A 341 10.91 7.93 -25.45
CA MET A 341 10.54 7.61 -24.07
C MET A 341 11.31 6.38 -23.56
N ILE A 342 11.39 5.31 -24.36
CA ILE A 342 12.19 4.11 -24.04
C ILE A 342 13.68 4.44 -23.87
N ARG A 343 14.27 5.35 -24.67
CA ARG A 343 15.66 5.78 -24.48
C ARG A 343 15.88 6.49 -23.14
N HIS A 344 14.95 7.35 -22.73
CA HIS A 344 15.03 8.01 -21.42
C HIS A 344 14.82 7.02 -20.26
N LEU A 345 13.82 6.14 -20.37
CA LEU A 345 13.55 5.08 -19.39
C LEU A 345 14.74 4.12 -19.20
N THR A 346 15.38 3.70 -20.29
CA THR A 346 16.56 2.80 -20.25
C THR A 346 17.87 3.50 -19.88
N SER A 347 17.90 4.84 -19.82
CA SER A 347 19.05 5.61 -19.34
C SER A 347 19.07 5.81 -17.82
N CYS A 348 17.92 5.61 -17.16
CA CYS A 348 17.80 5.72 -15.70
C CYS A 348 18.34 4.45 -15.01
N SER A 349 19.10 4.63 -13.93
CA SER A 349 19.61 3.54 -13.11
C SER A 349 18.61 3.07 -12.06
N HIS A 350 17.69 3.96 -11.67
CA HIS A 350 16.67 3.73 -10.65
C HIS A 350 15.32 4.33 -11.07
N PRO A 351 14.16 3.69 -10.79
CA PRO A 351 12.87 4.19 -11.24
C PRO A 351 12.52 5.60 -10.72
N ALA A 352 13.04 5.99 -9.56
CA ALA A 352 12.87 7.34 -9.02
C ALA A 352 13.51 8.47 -9.88
N GLU A 353 14.45 8.13 -10.77
CA GLU A 353 15.12 9.10 -11.67
C GLU A 353 14.28 9.40 -12.92
N ILE A 354 13.39 8.49 -13.30
CA ILE A 354 12.59 8.55 -14.54
C ILE A 354 11.78 9.86 -14.68
N PRO A 355 11.05 10.36 -13.66
CA PRO A 355 10.28 11.59 -13.79
C PRO A 355 11.11 12.80 -14.21
N HIS A 356 12.30 12.97 -13.61
CA HIS A 356 13.23 14.05 -13.96
C HIS A 356 13.78 13.89 -15.38
N ALA A 357 14.11 12.66 -15.79
CA ALA A 357 14.56 12.38 -17.15
C ALA A 357 13.48 12.69 -18.20
N LEU A 358 12.22 12.34 -17.92
CA LEU A 358 11.09 12.61 -18.81
C LEU A 358 10.73 14.10 -18.88
N ILE A 359 10.69 14.82 -17.75
CA ILE A 359 10.51 16.29 -17.74
C ILE A 359 11.60 17.00 -18.53
N THR A 360 12.86 16.57 -18.38
CA THR A 360 13.99 17.16 -19.12
C THR A 360 13.91 16.89 -20.63
N ALA A 361 13.34 15.75 -21.03
CA ALA A 361 13.17 15.34 -22.42
C ALA A 361 11.91 15.93 -23.09
N ALA A 362 10.93 16.37 -22.31
CA ALA A 362 9.64 16.84 -22.79
C ALA A 362 9.77 18.06 -23.71
N ARG A 363 9.10 17.98 -24.87
CA ARG A 363 9.13 19.02 -25.92
C ARG A 363 7.99 20.03 -25.81
N LYS A 364 6.80 19.62 -25.34
CA LYS A 364 5.64 20.52 -25.16
C LYS A 364 6.02 21.67 -24.22
N HIS A 365 5.71 22.90 -24.61
CA HIS A 365 5.94 24.07 -23.75
C HIS A 365 4.69 24.33 -22.91
N ASP A 366 4.54 23.49 -21.89
CA ASP A 366 3.41 23.46 -20.96
C ASP A 366 3.93 23.09 -19.56
N ASP A 367 3.05 23.04 -18.56
CA ASP A 367 3.40 22.41 -17.27
C ASP A 367 3.60 20.90 -17.46
N ARG A 368 4.40 20.27 -16.59
CA ARG A 368 4.85 18.87 -16.78
C ARG A 368 4.84 18.10 -15.48
N THR A 369 4.06 17.04 -15.39
CA THR A 369 3.95 16.19 -14.20
C THR A 369 4.16 14.74 -14.57
N CYS A 370 4.99 14.06 -13.78
CA CYS A 370 5.24 12.62 -13.94
C CYS A 370 5.32 11.94 -12.57
N VAL A 371 4.56 10.86 -12.40
CA VAL A 371 4.59 9.97 -11.24
C VAL A 371 4.89 8.55 -11.70
N VAL A 372 5.87 7.91 -11.08
CA VAL A 372 6.37 6.58 -11.41
C VAL A 372 6.18 5.65 -10.23
N VAL A 373 5.61 4.47 -10.49
CA VAL A 373 5.43 3.39 -9.54
C VAL A 373 6.07 2.11 -10.07
N ALA A 374 7.04 1.56 -9.35
CA ALA A 374 7.71 0.31 -9.71
C ALA A 374 7.73 -0.62 -8.49
N PRO A 375 7.46 -1.92 -8.61
CA PRO A 375 7.72 -2.85 -7.52
C PRO A 375 9.21 -2.81 -7.13
N ASN A 376 9.49 -2.86 -5.84
CA ASN A 376 10.84 -2.69 -5.31
C ASN A 376 11.66 -3.96 -5.56
N ILE A 377 12.66 -3.87 -6.42
CA ILE A 377 13.54 -4.97 -6.81
C ILE A 377 14.59 -5.18 -5.70
N LYS A 378 14.52 -6.32 -5.00
CA LYS A 378 15.54 -6.77 -4.05
C LYS A 378 16.62 -7.64 -4.71
#